data_AF-A0A395SV78-F1
#
_entry.id   AF-A0A395SV78-F1
#
_cell.length_a   1.000
_cell.length_b   1.000
_cell.length_c   1.000
_cell.angle_alpha   90.00
_cell.angle_beta   90.00
_cell.angle_gamma   90.00
#
_symmetry.space_group_name_H-M   'P 1'
#
loop_
_entity.id
_entity.type
_entity.pdbx_description
1 polymer ?
#
loop_
_entity_poly.entity_id
_entity_poly.type
_entity_poly.pdbx_seq_one_letter_code
_entity_poly.pdbx_strand_id
1 'polypeptide(L)'
;MTASASSHRKLLNLITDIDNAPLDFESNFEPYYRLFLSPDPRPHGYVLPATVANMKWPDKFTIDHEARRVTLTSPPSSSSLTEHANAAFQEAVDKAIDQDVFPILHKEHSEYFRVVGARSFVQVERFAAPLFGIATRGAHLTGYVREDDGSIKIWVARRSRHLFSYPGLLDSTVAGGVKASDTPLACIKAESTEEACLPPDLVSKHVEPADAITLANINTKSKLFHSDIIYVFDLELPSHVIPRPGDDEVEEFVLMECGEVVERMLKGEFKPNVCPVMIDFLVRKGFITEENEEDFEEIQRRLRREIPVPIESDI
;
A
#
# COMPACT_ATOMS: atom_id res chain seq x y z
N MET A 1 -33.25 -5.88 29.85
CA MET A 1 -32.24 -6.39 28.92
C MET A 1 -32.26 -5.49 27.70
N THR A 2 -31.41 -4.47 27.70
CA THR A 2 -31.31 -3.48 26.63
C THR A 2 -30.59 -4.12 25.45
N ALA A 3 -31.27 -4.17 24.30
CA ALA A 3 -30.66 -4.54 23.04
C ALA A 3 -29.46 -3.61 22.79
N SER A 4 -28.27 -4.19 22.67
CA SER A 4 -27.09 -3.49 22.16
C SER A 4 -27.44 -3.01 20.75
N ALA A 5 -27.48 -1.69 20.57
CA ALA A 5 -27.51 -1.11 19.25
C ALA A 5 -26.23 -1.57 18.53
N SER A 6 -26.39 -2.48 17.56
CA SER A 6 -25.34 -2.77 16.59
C SER A 6 -25.00 -1.46 15.91
N SER A 7 -23.86 -0.85 16.28
CA SER A 7 -23.28 0.25 15.52
C SER A 7 -23.11 -0.26 14.09
N HIS A 8 -23.93 0.24 13.16
CA HIS A 8 -23.80 -0.15 11.75
C HIS A 8 -22.46 0.42 11.28
N ARG A 9 -21.54 -0.47 10.89
CA ARG A 9 -20.24 -0.07 10.35
C ARG A 9 -20.51 0.77 9.09
N LYS A 10 -19.87 1.94 8.99
CA LYS A 10 -19.98 2.84 7.84
C LYS A 10 -18.80 2.65 6.87
N LEU A 11 -18.92 3.15 5.65
CA LEU A 11 -17.82 3.15 4.67
C LEU A 11 -16.60 3.93 5.17
N LEU A 12 -16.80 5.09 5.80
CA LEU A 12 -15.72 5.87 6.40
C LEU A 12 -14.92 5.07 7.46
N ASN A 13 -15.57 4.16 8.19
CA ASN A 13 -14.88 3.33 9.17
C ASN A 13 -13.90 2.37 8.49
N LEU A 14 -14.23 1.85 7.31
CA LEU A 14 -13.35 0.96 6.54
C LEU A 14 -12.05 1.66 6.12
N ILE A 15 -12.14 2.95 5.75
CA ILE A 15 -10.96 3.78 5.46
C ILE A 15 -10.19 4.06 6.75
N THR A 16 -10.90 4.43 7.82
CA THR A 16 -10.28 4.79 9.12
C THR A 16 -9.56 3.63 9.79
N ASP A 17 -9.98 2.39 9.56
CA ASP A 17 -9.28 1.20 10.07
C ASP A 17 -7.85 1.08 9.50
N ILE A 18 -7.61 1.64 8.30
CA ILE A 18 -6.31 1.61 7.62
C ILE A 18 -5.59 2.95 7.76
N ASP A 19 -6.24 4.06 7.43
CA ASP A 19 -5.73 5.40 7.65
C ASP A 19 -5.93 5.84 9.11
N ASN A 20 -5.26 5.14 10.02
CA ASN A 20 -5.47 5.26 11.46
C ASN A 20 -4.42 6.13 12.18
N ALA A 21 -3.41 6.63 11.46
CA ALA A 21 -2.47 7.59 12.03
C ALA A 21 -3.18 8.94 12.29
N PRO A 22 -2.87 9.67 13.38
CA PRO A 22 -3.40 11.02 13.61
C PRO A 22 -3.23 11.91 12.37
N LEU A 23 -4.24 12.70 11.99
CA LEU A 23 -4.16 13.54 10.78
C LEU A 23 -3.01 14.55 10.83
N ASP A 24 -2.63 14.98 12.04
CA ASP A 24 -1.52 15.88 12.35
C ASP A 24 -0.18 15.17 12.60
N PHE A 25 -0.06 13.88 12.22
CA PHE A 25 1.09 13.01 12.53
C PHE A 25 2.44 13.62 12.16
N GLU A 26 2.56 14.36 11.05
CA GLU A 26 3.83 15.01 10.67
C GLU A 26 4.39 15.92 11.78
N SER A 27 3.48 16.60 12.51
CA SER A 27 3.80 17.48 13.64
C SER A 27 3.74 16.78 14.99
N ASN A 28 2.98 15.68 15.08
CA ASN A 28 2.74 14.89 16.29
C ASN A 28 3.21 13.43 16.12
N PHE A 29 4.46 13.26 15.69
CA PHE A 29 5.04 11.96 15.36
C PHE A 29 5.62 11.23 16.58
N GLU A 30 5.24 11.57 17.81
CA GLU A 30 5.76 10.83 18.96
C GLU A 30 5.19 9.40 18.97
N PRO A 31 6.00 8.37 19.31
CA PRO A 31 7.39 8.42 19.79
C PRO A 31 8.45 8.23 18.68
N TYR A 32 8.09 8.32 17.40
CA TYR A 32 8.92 7.91 16.26
C TYR A 32 10.15 8.82 16.06
N TYR A 33 11.16 8.24 15.40
CA TYR A 33 12.33 8.93 14.87
C TYR A 33 12.08 9.23 13.40
N ARG A 34 12.53 10.39 12.91
CA ARG A 34 12.47 10.70 11.48
C ARG A 34 13.72 10.18 10.77
N LEU A 35 13.51 9.48 9.65
CA LEU A 35 14.57 9.00 8.76
C LEU A 35 14.92 10.06 7.72
N PHE A 36 16.20 10.40 7.57
CA PHE A 36 16.69 11.36 6.57
C PHE A 36 17.71 10.72 5.64
N LEU A 37 17.74 11.19 4.40
CA LEU A 37 18.71 10.77 3.38
C LEU A 37 19.58 11.97 3.02
N SER A 38 20.74 12.14 3.66
CA SER A 38 21.56 13.35 3.43
C SER A 38 21.95 13.50 1.96
N PRO A 39 21.91 14.72 1.39
CA PRO A 39 21.67 16.02 2.05
C PRO A 39 20.20 16.49 2.03
N ASP A 40 19.23 15.59 1.83
CA ASP A 40 17.81 15.94 1.81
C ASP A 40 17.30 16.26 3.23
N PRO A 41 16.75 17.47 3.49
CA PRO A 41 16.23 17.84 4.79
C PRO A 41 14.82 17.29 5.06
N ARG A 42 14.17 16.65 4.08
CA ARG A 42 12.82 16.10 4.22
C ARG A 42 12.87 14.71 4.85
N PRO A 43 11.93 14.35 5.74
CA PRO A 43 11.87 13.01 6.31
C PRO A 43 11.38 12.00 5.27
N HIS A 44 12.09 10.88 5.10
CA HIS A 44 11.75 9.79 4.18
C HIS A 44 11.11 8.58 4.87
N GLY A 45 10.93 8.65 6.19
CA GLY A 45 10.24 7.61 6.95
C GLY A 45 10.20 7.90 8.45
N TYR A 46 9.44 7.09 9.18
CA TYR A 46 9.25 7.20 10.63
C TYR A 46 9.56 5.87 11.33
N VAL A 47 10.68 5.85 12.06
CA VAL A 47 11.26 4.65 12.68
C VAL A 47 10.83 4.57 14.14
N LEU A 48 10.29 3.42 14.56
CA LEU A 48 9.91 3.20 15.95
C LEU A 48 11.15 3.17 16.87
N PRO A 49 11.11 3.69 18.11
CA PRO A 49 12.26 3.64 19.03
C PRO A 49 12.81 2.22 19.26
N ALA A 50 11.94 1.21 19.31
CA ALA A 50 12.35 -0.18 19.43
C ALA A 50 13.15 -0.66 18.20
N THR A 51 12.78 -0.21 16.99
CA THR A 51 13.57 -0.47 15.79
C THR A 51 14.92 0.22 15.87
N VAL A 52 14.97 1.50 16.28
CA VAL A 52 16.24 2.22 16.45
C VAL A 52 17.16 1.50 17.43
N ALA A 53 16.64 1.04 18.58
CA ALA A 53 17.42 0.38 19.62
C ALA A 53 17.93 -1.02 19.23
N ASN A 54 17.12 -1.79 18.49
CA ASN A 54 17.42 -3.18 18.19
C ASN A 54 18.19 -3.36 16.87
N MET A 55 18.02 -2.45 15.91
CA MET A 55 18.69 -2.51 14.62
C MET A 55 20.21 -2.31 14.80
N LYS A 56 21.01 -3.18 14.16
CA LYS A 56 22.47 -3.02 14.08
C LYS A 56 22.83 -2.06 12.95
N TRP A 57 22.61 -0.77 13.20
CA TRP A 57 22.86 0.28 12.22
C TRP A 57 24.32 0.27 11.72
N PRO A 58 24.54 0.21 10.39
CA PRO A 58 25.84 0.47 9.79
C PRO A 58 26.37 1.85 10.14
N ASP A 59 27.70 2.03 10.14
CA ASP A 59 28.38 3.33 10.37
C ASP A 59 27.99 4.42 9.34
N LYS A 60 27.27 4.03 8.27
CA LYS A 60 26.68 4.92 7.28
C LYS A 60 25.45 5.67 7.81
N PHE A 61 24.90 5.28 8.96
CA PHE A 61 23.81 5.96 9.65
C PHE A 61 24.30 6.63 10.93
N THR A 62 23.84 7.86 11.17
CA THR A 62 24.01 8.56 12.45
C THR A 62 22.66 8.67 13.15
N ILE A 63 22.63 8.40 14.46
CA ILE A 63 21.42 8.44 15.27
C ILE A 63 21.55 9.57 16.30
N ASP A 64 20.59 10.49 16.28
CA ASP A 64 20.44 11.56 17.26
C ASP A 64 19.20 11.25 18.11
N HIS A 65 19.42 10.84 19.36
CA HIS A 65 18.35 10.49 20.29
C HIS A 65 17.61 11.71 20.86
N GLU A 66 18.28 12.86 20.96
CA GLU A 66 17.66 14.09 21.47
C GLU A 66 16.72 14.68 20.40
N ALA A 67 17.18 14.75 19.15
CA ALA A 67 16.38 15.23 18.04
C ALA A 67 15.45 14.17 17.42
N ARG A 68 15.54 12.91 17.88
CA ARG A 68 14.87 11.72 17.30
C ARG A 68 15.06 11.61 15.79
N ARG A 69 16.32 11.54 15.36
CA ARG A 69 16.70 11.43 13.94
C ARG A 69 17.54 10.20 13.68
N VAL A 70 17.21 9.51 12.60
CA VAL A 70 18.08 8.53 11.96
C VAL A 70 18.48 9.12 10.61
N THR A 71 19.76 9.34 10.38
CA THR A 71 20.23 10.04 9.17
C THR A 71 21.22 9.16 8.43
N LEU A 72 20.90 8.78 7.20
CA LEU A 72 21.90 8.29 6.27
C LEU A 72 22.88 9.42 5.96
N THR A 73 24.16 9.15 6.15
CA THR A 73 25.27 10.10 5.89
C THR A 73 25.41 10.39 4.40
N SER A 74 26.01 11.54 4.07
CA SER A 74 26.35 11.87 2.68
C SER A 74 27.32 10.81 2.11
N PRO A 75 27.20 10.48 0.81
CA PRO A 75 28.11 9.53 0.19
C PRO A 75 29.55 10.07 0.19
N PRO A 76 30.58 9.20 0.34
CA PRO A 76 31.96 9.59 0.08
C PRO A 76 32.13 10.00 -1.40
N SER A 77 33.16 10.77 -1.70
CA SER A 77 33.45 11.26 -3.07
C SER A 77 33.63 10.15 -4.11
N SER A 78 33.86 8.91 -3.67
CA SER A 78 34.05 7.73 -4.52
C SER A 78 32.76 6.98 -4.88
N SER A 79 31.58 7.38 -4.39
CA SER A 79 30.31 6.69 -4.66
C SER A 79 29.16 7.65 -4.89
N SER A 80 28.17 7.22 -5.68
CA SER A 80 26.89 7.93 -5.81
C SER A 80 26.02 7.81 -4.56
N LEU A 81 25.02 8.69 -4.41
CA LEU A 81 24.01 8.57 -3.34
C LEU A 81 23.23 7.25 -3.46
N THR A 82 22.90 6.82 -4.68
CA THR A 82 22.22 5.53 -4.94
C THR A 82 23.02 4.35 -4.42
N GLU A 83 24.31 4.24 -4.76
CA GLU A 83 25.16 3.14 -4.31
C GLU A 83 25.33 3.14 -2.79
N HIS A 84 25.60 4.32 -2.21
CA HIS A 84 25.81 4.49 -0.77
C HIS A 84 24.55 4.16 0.04
N ALA A 85 23.40 4.69 -0.38
CA ALA A 85 22.12 4.46 0.30
C ALA A 85 21.70 3.00 0.21
N ASN A 86 21.72 2.41 -0.98
CA ASN A 86 21.30 1.02 -1.17
C ASN A 86 22.20 0.06 -0.39
N ALA A 87 23.53 0.27 -0.40
CA ALA A 87 24.45 -0.53 0.39
C ALA A 87 24.22 -0.37 1.90
N ALA A 88 23.91 0.84 2.37
CA ALA A 88 23.62 1.10 3.78
C ALA A 88 22.34 0.40 4.26
N PHE A 89 21.24 0.53 3.51
CA PHE A 89 19.99 -0.16 3.85
C PHE A 89 20.16 -1.66 3.78
N GLN A 90 20.80 -2.19 2.72
CA GLN A 90 21.04 -3.63 2.59
C GLN A 90 21.86 -4.17 3.75
N GLU A 91 22.96 -3.51 4.12
CA GLU A 91 23.81 -3.95 5.25
C GLU A 91 23.04 -3.97 6.59
N ALA A 92 22.10 -3.03 6.79
CA ALA A 92 21.24 -3.03 7.97
C ALA A 92 20.24 -4.21 7.96
N VAL A 93 19.64 -4.48 6.79
CA VAL A 93 18.68 -5.58 6.60
C VAL A 93 19.35 -6.95 6.74
N ASP A 94 20.51 -7.15 6.10
CA ASP A 94 21.29 -8.39 6.18
C ASP A 94 21.58 -8.76 7.64
N LYS A 95 22.12 -7.80 8.41
CA LYS A 95 22.44 -8.02 9.84
C LYS A 95 21.18 -8.30 10.66
N ALA A 96 20.06 -7.68 10.32
CA ALA A 96 18.79 -7.88 11.01
C ALA A 96 18.18 -9.27 10.75
N ILE A 97 18.32 -9.78 9.53
CA ILE A 97 17.93 -11.15 9.13
C ILE A 97 18.85 -12.17 9.80
N ASP A 98 20.17 -12.01 9.68
CA ASP A 98 21.18 -12.93 10.23
C ASP A 98 21.03 -13.13 11.74
N GLN A 99 20.65 -12.07 12.46
CA GLN A 99 20.48 -12.08 13.91
C GLN A 99 19.04 -12.35 14.36
N ASP A 100 18.09 -12.55 13.44
CA ASP A 100 16.66 -12.79 13.72
C ASP A 100 16.06 -11.72 14.65
N VAL A 101 16.39 -10.44 14.40
CA VAL A 101 16.05 -9.34 15.32
C VAL A 101 14.58 -8.95 15.22
N PHE A 102 14.01 -9.03 14.01
CA PHE A 102 12.67 -8.56 13.72
C PHE A 102 11.82 -9.68 13.11
N PRO A 103 10.75 -10.13 13.80
CA PRO A 103 9.87 -11.17 13.29
C PRO A 103 9.25 -10.89 11.92
N ILE A 104 9.08 -9.60 11.56
CA ILE A 104 8.52 -9.17 10.26
C ILE A 104 9.40 -9.55 9.06
N LEU A 105 10.69 -9.83 9.28
CA LEU A 105 11.61 -10.20 8.22
C LEU A 105 11.54 -11.68 7.86
N HIS A 106 10.91 -12.52 8.70
CA HIS A 106 10.74 -13.96 8.46
C HIS A 106 12.03 -14.74 8.16
N LYS A 107 13.21 -14.19 8.47
CA LYS A 107 14.53 -14.71 8.07
C LYS A 107 14.71 -14.83 6.56
N GLU A 108 13.96 -14.05 5.80
CA GLU A 108 13.92 -14.13 4.35
C GLU A 108 14.20 -12.76 3.75
N HIS A 109 14.94 -12.77 2.65
CA HIS A 109 15.06 -11.61 1.79
C HIS A 109 13.81 -11.48 0.93
N SER A 110 13.45 -10.25 0.60
CA SER A 110 12.30 -9.94 -0.26
C SER A 110 12.71 -9.02 -1.41
N GLU A 111 11.84 -8.89 -2.39
CA GLU A 111 12.01 -7.90 -3.45
C GLU A 111 12.08 -6.47 -2.89
N TYR A 112 12.66 -5.56 -3.68
CA TYR A 112 12.87 -4.19 -3.25
C TYR A 112 11.65 -3.30 -3.50
N PHE A 113 11.36 -2.43 -2.54
CA PHE A 113 10.53 -1.24 -2.71
C PHE A 113 11.40 0.02 -2.85
N ARG A 114 10.92 0.97 -3.63
CA ARG A 114 11.57 2.27 -3.80
C ARG A 114 11.23 3.18 -2.63
N VAL A 115 12.23 3.88 -2.09
CA VAL A 115 11.99 5.04 -1.22
C VAL A 115 11.51 6.19 -2.08
N VAL A 116 10.20 6.44 -2.03
CA VAL A 116 9.53 7.43 -2.88
C VAL A 116 9.99 8.84 -2.50
N GLY A 117 10.06 9.74 -3.47
CA GLY A 117 10.44 11.15 -3.28
C GLY A 117 11.91 11.40 -2.93
N ALA A 118 12.74 10.36 -2.77
CA ALA A 118 14.18 10.50 -2.63
C ALA A 118 14.81 11.15 -3.89
N ARG A 119 15.80 12.03 -3.66
CA ARG A 119 16.58 12.74 -4.71
C ARG A 119 17.45 11.84 -5.59
N SER A 120 17.47 10.53 -5.34
CA SER A 120 18.18 9.55 -6.14
C SER A 120 17.44 8.22 -6.01
N PHE A 121 17.77 7.25 -6.88
CA PHE A 121 17.18 5.92 -6.75
C PHE A 121 17.68 5.27 -5.46
N VAL A 122 16.77 5.05 -4.50
CA VAL A 122 17.03 4.39 -3.23
C VAL A 122 15.98 3.31 -3.04
N GLN A 123 16.41 2.14 -2.56
CA GLN A 123 15.54 1.01 -2.37
C GLN A 123 15.81 0.28 -1.05
N VAL A 124 14.77 -0.37 -0.54
CA VAL A 124 14.77 -1.16 0.69
C VAL A 124 13.93 -2.40 0.44
N GLU A 125 14.33 -3.54 0.99
CA GLU A 125 13.53 -4.77 0.89
C GLU A 125 12.13 -4.61 1.47
N ARG A 126 11.13 -5.20 0.80
CA ARG A 126 9.71 -5.08 1.13
C ARG A 126 9.40 -5.46 2.57
N PHE A 127 9.90 -6.58 3.06
CA PHE A 127 9.67 -7.02 4.44
C PHE A 127 10.29 -6.05 5.47
N ALA A 128 11.38 -5.38 5.10
CA ALA A 128 12.05 -4.41 5.95
C ALA A 128 11.47 -3.00 5.85
N ALA A 129 10.76 -2.65 4.78
CA ALA A 129 10.23 -1.29 4.56
C ALA A 129 9.44 -0.72 5.77
N PRO A 130 8.55 -1.48 6.47
CA PRO A 130 7.86 -0.98 7.65
C PRO A 130 8.79 -0.70 8.85
N LEU A 131 9.97 -1.31 8.92
CA LEU A 131 10.96 -1.01 9.98
C LEU A 131 11.53 0.40 9.81
N PHE A 132 11.72 0.84 8.57
CA PHE A 132 12.18 2.19 8.24
C PHE A 132 11.05 3.21 8.13
N GLY A 133 9.79 2.73 8.14
CA GLY A 133 8.59 3.54 8.05
C GLY A 133 8.51 4.41 6.80
N ILE A 134 9.07 3.92 5.70
CA ILE A 134 9.02 4.59 4.39
C ILE A 134 7.60 4.48 3.80
N ALA A 135 7.27 5.36 2.85
CA ALA A 135 6.08 5.15 2.01
C ALA A 135 6.30 3.93 1.09
N THR A 136 5.30 3.06 1.02
CA THR A 136 5.27 1.91 0.10
C THR A 136 4.33 2.17 -1.07
N ARG A 137 4.53 1.43 -2.17
CA ARG A 137 3.73 1.57 -3.39
C ARG A 137 3.03 0.25 -3.71
N GLY A 138 1.72 0.31 -3.87
CA GLY A 138 0.89 -0.78 -4.40
C GLY A 138 0.20 -0.34 -5.68
N ALA A 139 -0.22 -1.30 -6.51
CA ALA A 139 -1.05 -1.04 -7.67
C ALA A 139 -2.23 -2.01 -7.67
N HIS A 140 -3.43 -1.48 -7.92
CA HIS A 140 -4.67 -2.26 -7.94
C HIS A 140 -5.43 -2.01 -9.25
N LEU A 141 -5.95 -3.09 -9.84
CA LEU A 141 -6.85 -3.04 -10.99
C LEU A 141 -8.27 -3.41 -10.56
N THR A 142 -9.23 -2.57 -10.93
CA THR A 142 -10.66 -2.91 -10.88
C THR A 142 -11.15 -3.24 -12.28
N GLY A 143 -11.22 -4.54 -12.56
CA GLY A 143 -11.84 -5.11 -13.75
C GLY A 143 -13.36 -5.16 -13.58
N TYR A 144 -14.10 -4.56 -14.51
CA TYR A 144 -15.55 -4.49 -14.42
C TYR A 144 -16.19 -4.73 -15.78
N VAL A 145 -17.46 -5.13 -15.79
CA VAL A 145 -18.29 -5.23 -16.99
C VAL A 145 -19.45 -4.26 -16.88
N ARG A 146 -19.94 -3.79 -18.04
CA ARG A 146 -21.14 -2.98 -18.14
C ARG A 146 -22.25 -3.83 -18.76
N GLU A 147 -23.39 -3.89 -18.07
CA GLU A 147 -24.59 -4.56 -18.57
C GLU A 147 -25.35 -3.65 -19.56
N ASP A 148 -26.31 -4.22 -20.29
CA ASP A 148 -27.09 -3.51 -21.30
C ASP A 148 -27.90 -2.32 -20.72
N ASP A 149 -28.27 -2.38 -19.44
CA ASP A 149 -28.97 -1.31 -18.72
C ASP A 149 -28.03 -0.22 -18.18
N GLY A 150 -26.72 -0.35 -18.42
CA GLY A 150 -25.68 0.57 -17.98
C GLY A 150 -25.14 0.28 -16.57
N SER A 151 -25.71 -0.68 -15.84
CA SER A 151 -25.20 -1.10 -14.53
C SER A 151 -23.81 -1.71 -14.64
N ILE A 152 -23.05 -1.64 -13.54
CA ILE A 152 -21.67 -2.10 -13.46
C ILE A 152 -21.60 -3.29 -12.50
N LYS A 153 -20.90 -4.35 -12.94
CA LYS A 153 -20.47 -5.45 -12.07
C LYS A 153 -18.96 -5.54 -12.04
N ILE A 154 -18.41 -5.89 -10.89
CA ILE A 154 -16.97 -5.90 -10.62
C ILE A 154 -16.51 -7.34 -10.50
N TRP A 155 -15.43 -7.69 -11.20
CA TRP A 155 -14.73 -8.95 -10.98
C TRP A 155 -13.87 -8.83 -9.73
N VAL A 156 -14.20 -9.58 -8.68
CA VAL A 156 -13.52 -9.56 -7.39
C VAL A 156 -12.75 -10.85 -7.23
N ALA A 157 -11.45 -10.77 -6.94
CA ALA A 157 -10.66 -11.96 -6.64
C ALA A 157 -10.95 -12.45 -5.21
N ARG A 158 -10.94 -13.76 -5.00
CA ARG A 158 -10.81 -14.36 -3.67
C ARG A 158 -9.37 -14.81 -3.48
N ARG A 159 -8.72 -14.30 -2.44
CA ARG A 159 -7.36 -14.70 -2.05
C ARG A 159 -7.32 -16.17 -1.67
N SER A 160 -6.31 -16.88 -2.15
CA SER A 160 -6.03 -18.24 -1.77
C SER A 160 -5.92 -18.41 -0.26
N ARG A 161 -6.51 -19.49 0.26
CA ARG A 161 -6.52 -19.80 1.70
C ARG A 161 -5.15 -20.21 2.23
N HIS A 162 -4.19 -20.46 1.34
CA HIS A 162 -2.82 -20.82 1.69
C HIS A 162 -1.91 -19.60 1.90
N LEU A 163 -2.35 -18.40 1.49
CA LEU A 163 -1.57 -17.18 1.68
C LEU A 163 -1.41 -16.86 3.18
N PHE A 164 -0.20 -16.43 3.54
CA PHE A 164 0.12 -16.05 4.91
C PHE A 164 -0.71 -14.85 5.39
N SER A 165 -0.97 -13.90 4.50
CA SER A 165 -1.73 -12.68 4.81
C SER A 165 -3.13 -12.71 4.20
N TYR A 166 -4.13 -12.46 5.05
CA TYR A 166 -5.55 -12.34 4.67
C TYR A 166 -6.10 -13.50 3.83
N PRO A 167 -5.90 -14.77 4.24
CA PRO A 167 -6.35 -15.93 3.47
C PRO A 167 -7.87 -15.96 3.32
N GLY A 168 -8.37 -16.24 2.11
CA GLY A 168 -9.80 -16.39 1.80
C GLY A 168 -10.60 -15.09 1.72
N LEU A 169 -10.00 -13.93 2.03
CA LEU A 169 -10.65 -12.62 1.89
C LEU A 169 -10.76 -12.21 0.42
N LEU A 170 -11.70 -11.32 0.13
CA LEU A 170 -11.88 -10.71 -1.17
C LEU A 170 -10.85 -9.59 -1.41
N ASP A 171 -10.40 -9.44 -2.65
CA ASP A 171 -9.38 -8.49 -3.09
C ASP A 171 -9.85 -7.72 -4.34
N SER A 172 -9.02 -6.81 -4.86
CA SER A 172 -9.22 -6.24 -6.19
C SER A 172 -9.20 -7.34 -7.27
N THR A 173 -9.53 -7.01 -8.52
CA THR A 173 -9.40 -7.98 -9.62
C THR A 173 -7.95 -8.42 -9.79
N VAL A 174 -7.02 -7.47 -9.68
CA VAL A 174 -5.58 -7.74 -9.69
C VAL A 174 -4.94 -6.77 -8.70
N ALA A 175 -3.96 -7.21 -7.91
CA ALA A 175 -3.29 -6.34 -6.94
C ALA A 175 -1.84 -6.76 -6.64
N GLY A 176 -0.89 -5.85 -6.89
CA GLY A 176 0.54 -6.11 -6.69
C GLY A 176 1.27 -5.05 -5.88
N GLY A 177 2.35 -5.47 -5.21
CA GLY A 177 3.33 -4.54 -4.64
C GLY A 177 4.25 -4.00 -5.75
N VAL A 178 4.41 -2.68 -5.87
CA VAL A 178 5.19 -2.08 -6.95
C VAL A 178 6.69 -2.12 -6.61
N LYS A 179 7.40 -3.07 -7.24
CA LYS A 179 8.86 -3.24 -7.15
C LYS A 179 9.60 -1.93 -7.42
N ALA A 180 10.79 -1.78 -6.85
CA ALA A 180 11.55 -0.54 -6.89
C ALA A 180 11.84 -0.05 -8.32
N SER A 181 12.18 -0.97 -9.21
CA SER A 181 12.47 -0.74 -10.63
C SER A 181 11.24 -0.45 -11.48
N ASP A 182 10.05 -0.80 -10.99
CA ASP A 182 8.85 -0.89 -11.82
C ASP A 182 8.00 0.37 -11.71
N THR A 183 7.26 0.63 -12.79
CA THR A 183 6.16 1.58 -12.76
C THR A 183 4.89 0.87 -12.28
N PRO A 184 3.92 1.59 -11.67
CA PRO A 184 2.67 0.97 -11.25
C PRO A 184 1.91 0.30 -12.40
N LEU A 185 1.93 0.90 -13.60
CA LEU A 185 1.32 0.32 -14.79
C LEU A 185 2.03 -0.96 -15.25
N ALA A 186 3.37 -1.00 -15.19
CA ALA A 186 4.12 -2.22 -15.52
C ALA A 186 3.79 -3.37 -14.56
N CYS A 187 3.67 -3.06 -13.26
CA CYS A 187 3.20 -4.00 -12.25
C CYS A 187 1.81 -4.53 -12.62
N ILE A 188 0.79 -3.68 -12.83
CA ILE A 188 -0.55 -4.15 -13.22
C ILE A 188 -0.56 -5.01 -14.47
N LYS A 189 0.25 -4.68 -15.49
CA LYS A 189 0.31 -5.49 -16.71
C LYS A 189 0.87 -6.90 -16.47
N ALA A 190 1.89 -7.02 -15.63
CA ALA A 190 2.45 -8.31 -15.24
C ALA A 190 1.44 -9.11 -14.40
N GLU A 191 0.98 -8.52 -13.29
CA GLU A 191 0.05 -9.16 -12.34
C GLU A 191 -1.27 -9.56 -13.01
N SER A 192 -1.77 -8.78 -13.98
CA SER A 192 -3.01 -9.14 -14.70
C SER A 192 -2.89 -10.42 -15.51
N THR A 193 -1.67 -10.73 -15.96
CA THR A 193 -1.39 -11.98 -16.67
C THR A 193 -1.21 -13.12 -15.67
N GLU A 194 -0.46 -12.88 -14.60
CA GLU A 194 -0.08 -13.86 -13.58
C GLU A 194 -1.27 -14.28 -12.71
N GLU A 195 -1.97 -13.33 -12.08
CA GLU A 195 -3.06 -13.62 -11.14
C GLU A 195 -4.38 -13.98 -11.86
N ALA A 196 -4.69 -13.26 -12.95
CA ALA A 196 -6.04 -13.22 -13.54
C ALA A 196 -6.15 -13.82 -14.95
N CYS A 197 -5.03 -14.29 -15.53
CA CYS A 197 -4.98 -14.82 -16.89
C CYS A 197 -5.60 -13.88 -17.94
N LEU A 198 -5.56 -12.57 -17.71
CA LEU A 198 -6.11 -11.59 -18.65
C LEU A 198 -5.21 -11.50 -19.89
N PRO A 199 -5.78 -11.39 -21.11
CA PRO A 199 -4.96 -11.29 -22.32
C PRO A 199 -4.04 -10.05 -22.30
N PRO A 200 -2.71 -10.20 -22.48
CA PRO A 200 -1.78 -9.07 -22.38
C PRO A 200 -2.09 -7.91 -23.34
N ASP A 201 -2.58 -8.21 -24.54
CA ASP A 201 -2.99 -7.20 -25.53
C ASP A 201 -4.22 -6.42 -25.09
N LEU A 202 -5.17 -7.09 -24.43
CA LEU A 202 -6.38 -6.45 -23.88
C LEU A 202 -5.97 -5.47 -22.79
N VAL A 203 -5.22 -5.95 -21.79
CA VAL A 203 -4.76 -5.11 -20.67
C VAL A 203 -3.91 -3.95 -21.19
N SER A 204 -2.95 -4.22 -22.06
CA SER A 204 -2.03 -3.19 -22.55
C SER A 204 -2.70 -2.06 -23.33
N LYS A 205 -3.83 -2.35 -23.98
CA LYS A 205 -4.56 -1.40 -24.82
C LYS A 205 -5.68 -0.66 -24.07
N HIS A 206 -6.27 -1.29 -23.06
CA HIS A 206 -7.53 -0.83 -22.47
C HIS A 206 -7.46 -0.53 -20.96
N VAL A 207 -6.34 -0.84 -20.29
CA VAL A 207 -6.17 -0.43 -18.89
C VAL A 207 -6.00 1.09 -18.80
N GLU A 208 -6.73 1.72 -17.89
CA GLU A 208 -6.71 3.17 -17.69
C GLU A 208 -6.23 3.51 -16.27
N PRO A 209 -5.22 4.38 -16.10
CA PRO A 209 -4.92 4.92 -14.79
C PRO A 209 -6.08 5.78 -14.31
N ALA A 210 -6.53 5.59 -13.07
CA ALA A 210 -7.72 6.25 -12.55
C ALA A 210 -7.41 7.26 -11.44
N ASP A 211 -6.62 6.86 -10.43
CA ASP A 211 -6.23 7.73 -9.31
C ASP A 211 -4.99 7.17 -8.55
N ALA A 212 -4.57 7.86 -7.50
CA ALA A 212 -3.66 7.36 -6.47
C ALA A 212 -4.25 7.64 -5.08
N ILE A 213 -4.52 6.57 -4.34
CA ILE A 213 -5.00 6.63 -2.96
C ILE A 213 -3.79 6.72 -2.04
N THR A 214 -3.82 7.64 -1.08
CA THR A 214 -2.76 7.82 -0.10
C THR A 214 -3.29 7.68 1.32
N LEU A 215 -2.64 6.84 2.12
CA LEU A 215 -3.07 6.50 3.49
C LEU A 215 -1.87 6.50 4.44
N ALA A 216 -2.12 6.67 5.74
CA ALA A 216 -1.10 6.55 6.78
C ALA A 216 -1.56 5.60 7.90
N ASN A 217 -0.81 4.52 8.11
CA ASN A 217 -1.16 3.43 9.01
C ASN A 217 -0.12 3.26 10.12
N ILE A 218 -0.62 3.08 11.34
CA ILE A 218 0.11 2.49 12.46
C ILE A 218 -0.43 1.08 12.68
N ASN A 219 0.44 0.09 12.50
CA ASN A 219 0.05 -1.30 12.70
C ASN A 219 -0.35 -1.53 14.16
N THR A 220 -1.54 -2.08 14.40
CA THR A 220 -2.09 -2.21 15.76
C THR A 220 -1.25 -3.12 16.67
N LYS A 221 -0.55 -4.11 16.11
CA LYS A 221 0.29 -5.06 16.85
C LYS A 221 1.74 -4.59 16.97
N SER A 222 2.41 -4.34 15.83
CA SER A 222 3.83 -3.99 15.81
C SER A 222 4.12 -2.53 16.14
N LYS A 223 3.09 -1.67 16.08
CA LYS A 223 3.22 -0.20 16.22
C LYS A 223 4.13 0.44 15.19
N LEU A 224 4.48 -0.26 14.11
CA LEU A 224 5.23 0.31 13.00
C LEU A 224 4.32 1.26 12.22
N PHE A 225 4.83 2.45 11.92
CA PHE A 225 4.21 3.41 11.04
C PHE A 225 4.64 3.13 9.59
N HIS A 226 3.72 3.28 8.64
CA HIS A 226 4.06 3.42 7.22
C HIS A 226 2.97 4.22 6.51
N SER A 227 3.32 4.76 5.35
CA SER A 227 2.38 5.33 4.41
C SER A 227 2.23 4.42 3.21
N ASP A 228 1.03 4.39 2.65
CA ASP A 228 0.72 3.63 1.44
C ASP A 228 0.35 4.60 0.32
N ILE A 229 0.91 4.36 -0.86
CA ILE A 229 0.50 4.97 -2.11
C ILE A 229 -0.03 3.84 -2.99
N ILE A 230 -1.34 3.81 -3.19
CA ILE A 230 -2.03 2.78 -3.95
C ILE A 230 -2.48 3.38 -5.28
N TYR A 231 -1.77 3.05 -6.35
CA TYR A 231 -2.14 3.47 -7.70
C TYR A 231 -3.29 2.60 -8.19
N VAL A 232 -4.39 3.22 -8.58
CA VAL A 232 -5.60 2.49 -9.00
C VAL A 232 -5.81 2.62 -10.49
N PHE A 233 -6.20 1.50 -11.09
CA PHE A 233 -6.44 1.33 -12.51
C PHE A 233 -7.82 0.74 -12.72
N ASP A 234 -8.44 1.10 -13.82
CA ASP A 234 -9.72 0.56 -14.26
C ASP A 234 -9.52 -0.23 -15.57
N LEU A 235 -10.28 -1.31 -15.74
CA LEU A 235 -10.37 -2.03 -17.01
C LEU A 235 -11.81 -2.49 -17.24
N GLU A 236 -12.47 -1.88 -18.23
CA GLU A 236 -13.76 -2.38 -18.72
C GLU A 236 -13.51 -3.64 -19.56
N LEU A 237 -13.93 -4.79 -19.04
CA LEU A 237 -13.78 -6.08 -19.68
C LEU A 237 -14.94 -6.35 -20.63
N PRO A 238 -14.67 -6.86 -21.85
CA PRO A 238 -15.74 -7.43 -22.67
C PRO A 238 -16.45 -8.56 -21.90
N SER A 239 -17.78 -8.66 -22.04
CA SER A 239 -18.59 -9.64 -21.30
C SER A 239 -18.19 -11.11 -21.48
N HIS A 240 -17.47 -11.44 -22.56
CA HIS A 240 -16.95 -12.78 -22.84
C HIS A 240 -15.55 -13.05 -22.24
N VAL A 241 -14.88 -12.03 -21.69
CA VAL A 241 -13.58 -12.17 -21.03
C VAL A 241 -13.82 -12.41 -19.54
N ILE A 242 -13.54 -13.63 -19.11
CA ILE A 242 -13.72 -14.07 -17.73
C ILE A 242 -12.33 -14.27 -17.11
N PRO A 243 -11.96 -13.48 -16.07
CA PRO A 243 -10.72 -13.70 -15.32
C PRO A 243 -10.68 -15.10 -14.72
N ARG A 244 -9.48 -15.69 -14.66
CA ARG A 244 -9.27 -17.02 -14.08
C ARG A 244 -7.98 -17.03 -13.28
N PRO A 245 -7.91 -17.75 -12.16
CA PRO A 245 -6.66 -17.87 -11.42
C PRO A 245 -5.54 -18.39 -12.33
N GLY A 246 -4.43 -17.67 -12.39
CA GLY A 246 -3.24 -18.09 -13.13
C GLY A 246 -2.12 -18.65 -12.26
N ASP A 247 -2.12 -18.33 -10.96
CA ASP A 247 -1.17 -18.77 -9.95
C ASP A 247 -1.88 -19.32 -8.69
N ASP A 248 -1.13 -19.50 -7.60
CA ASP A 248 -1.63 -19.98 -6.31
C ASP A 248 -2.03 -18.87 -5.34
N GLU A 249 -2.00 -17.60 -5.76
CA GLU A 249 -2.41 -16.45 -4.96
C GLU A 249 -3.93 -16.23 -5.00
N VAL A 250 -4.60 -16.62 -6.09
CA VAL A 250 -6.05 -16.47 -6.27
C VAL A 250 -6.77 -17.83 -6.26
N GLU A 251 -7.83 -17.95 -5.46
CA GLU A 251 -8.68 -19.16 -5.42
C GLU A 251 -9.77 -19.15 -6.50
N GLU A 252 -10.43 -18.00 -6.67
CA GLU A 252 -11.50 -17.81 -7.64
C GLU A 252 -11.73 -16.33 -7.96
N PHE A 253 -12.46 -16.09 -9.04
CA PHE A 253 -13.01 -14.78 -9.38
C PHE A 253 -14.53 -14.81 -9.28
N VAL A 254 -15.11 -13.80 -8.63
CA VAL A 254 -16.55 -13.66 -8.45
C VAL A 254 -17.00 -12.35 -9.06
N LEU A 255 -18.00 -12.41 -9.94
CA LEU A 255 -18.62 -11.21 -10.50
C LEU A 255 -19.69 -10.69 -9.54
N MET A 256 -19.52 -9.48 -9.01
CA MET A 256 -20.36 -8.89 -7.97
C MET A 256 -21.02 -7.60 -8.42
N GLU A 257 -22.26 -7.37 -8.03
CA GLU A 257 -22.91 -6.06 -8.14
C GLU A 257 -22.24 -5.04 -7.21
N CYS A 258 -22.24 -3.76 -7.58
CA CYS A 258 -21.68 -2.70 -6.72
C CYS A 258 -22.27 -2.70 -5.29
N GLY A 259 -23.57 -2.96 -5.15
CA GLY A 259 -24.23 -3.05 -3.83
C GLY A 259 -23.74 -4.24 -3.00
N GLU A 260 -23.47 -5.38 -3.64
CA GLU A 260 -22.93 -6.56 -2.96
C GLU A 260 -21.49 -6.31 -2.48
N VAL A 261 -20.68 -5.61 -3.27
CA VAL A 261 -19.32 -5.21 -2.87
C VAL A 261 -19.36 -4.37 -1.59
N VAL A 262 -20.25 -3.37 -1.52
CA VAL A 262 -20.45 -2.56 -0.30
C VAL A 262 -20.87 -3.42 0.89
N GLU A 263 -21.87 -4.28 0.72
CA GLU A 263 -22.37 -5.15 1.78
C GLU A 263 -21.27 -6.04 2.35
N ARG A 264 -20.49 -6.68 1.48
CA ARG A 264 -19.39 -7.60 1.87
C ARG A 264 -18.21 -6.87 2.49
N MET A 265 -17.88 -5.67 2.02
CA MET A 265 -16.88 -4.81 2.68
C MET A 265 -17.29 -4.50 4.12
N LEU A 266 -18.56 -4.11 4.34
CA LEU A 266 -19.07 -3.80 5.68
C LEU A 266 -19.11 -5.02 6.61
N LYS A 267 -19.30 -6.23 6.06
CA LYS A 267 -19.19 -7.51 6.77
C LYS A 267 -17.73 -7.92 7.07
N GLY A 268 -16.74 -7.21 6.54
CA GLY A 268 -15.32 -7.52 6.73
C GLY A 268 -14.84 -8.71 5.91
N GLU A 269 -15.50 -9.02 4.80
CA GLU A 269 -15.10 -10.10 3.89
C GLU A 269 -13.98 -9.69 2.92
N PHE A 270 -13.69 -8.39 2.81
CA PHE A 270 -12.60 -7.85 2.00
C PHE A 270 -11.32 -7.70 2.81
N LYS A 271 -10.18 -7.88 2.13
CA LYS A 271 -8.87 -7.48 2.63
C LYS A 271 -8.91 -5.99 2.99
N PRO A 272 -8.51 -5.58 4.20
CA PRO A 272 -8.81 -4.24 4.68
C PRO A 272 -8.31 -3.08 3.81
N ASN A 273 -7.10 -3.19 3.23
CA ASN A 273 -6.53 -2.14 2.37
C ASN A 273 -7.14 -2.08 0.95
N VAL A 274 -8.02 -3.02 0.60
CA VAL A 274 -8.79 -3.02 -0.65
C VAL A 274 -10.07 -2.21 -0.52
N CYS A 275 -10.61 -2.08 0.70
CA CYS A 275 -11.82 -1.30 0.91
C CYS A 275 -11.69 0.15 0.41
N PRO A 276 -10.60 0.89 0.69
CA PRO A 276 -10.38 2.22 0.09
C PRO A 276 -10.39 2.20 -1.45
N VAL A 277 -9.81 1.18 -2.09
CA VAL A 277 -9.76 1.04 -3.55
C VAL A 277 -11.16 0.86 -4.14
N MET A 278 -11.98 0.00 -3.52
CA MET A 278 -13.36 -0.22 -3.98
C MET A 278 -14.24 1.01 -3.72
N ILE A 279 -14.07 1.68 -2.58
CA ILE A 279 -14.81 2.92 -2.28
C ILE A 279 -14.45 4.00 -3.31
N ASP A 280 -13.16 4.21 -3.61
CA ASP A 280 -12.71 5.13 -4.65
C ASP A 280 -13.35 4.82 -6.01
N PHE A 281 -13.32 3.55 -6.45
CA PHE A 281 -13.95 3.13 -7.69
C PHE A 281 -15.46 3.44 -7.71
N LEU A 282 -16.17 3.10 -6.63
CA LEU A 282 -17.61 3.33 -6.52
C LEU A 282 -17.98 4.82 -6.51
N VAL A 283 -17.13 5.68 -5.92
CA VAL A 283 -17.28 7.14 -6.01
C VAL A 283 -17.05 7.62 -7.45
N ARG A 284 -15.94 7.22 -8.08
CA ARG A 284 -15.61 7.63 -9.46
C ARG A 284 -16.63 7.16 -10.50
N LYS A 285 -17.29 6.02 -10.26
CA LYS A 285 -18.37 5.50 -11.12
C LYS A 285 -19.77 6.01 -10.74
N GLY A 286 -19.89 6.89 -9.75
CA GLY A 286 -21.15 7.53 -9.36
C GLY A 286 -22.14 6.61 -8.63
N PHE A 287 -21.66 5.51 -8.06
CA PHE A 287 -22.48 4.63 -7.21
C PHE A 287 -22.59 5.18 -5.78
N ILE A 288 -21.48 5.72 -5.25
CA ILE A 288 -21.45 6.49 -4.01
C ILE A 288 -21.42 7.98 -4.38
N THR A 289 -22.36 8.75 -3.85
CA THR A 289 -22.52 10.18 -4.16
C THR A 289 -22.83 11.00 -2.91
N GLU A 290 -22.72 12.32 -3.00
CA GLU A 290 -23.08 13.24 -1.91
C GLU A 290 -24.53 13.04 -1.44
N GLU A 291 -25.44 12.68 -2.35
CA GLU A 291 -26.86 12.48 -2.05
C GLU A 291 -27.15 11.19 -1.27
N ASN A 292 -26.26 10.19 -1.32
CA ASN A 292 -26.51 8.87 -0.73
C ASN A 292 -25.52 8.44 0.36
N GLU A 293 -24.46 9.19 0.59
CA GLU A 293 -23.46 8.93 1.63
C GLU A 293 -23.20 10.19 2.48
N GLU A 294 -23.53 10.11 3.77
CA GLU A 294 -23.47 11.25 4.68
C GLU A 294 -22.04 11.71 4.99
N ASP A 295 -21.08 10.78 4.89
CA ASP A 295 -19.65 11.04 5.15
C ASP A 295 -18.87 11.29 3.84
N PHE A 296 -19.54 11.60 2.72
CA PHE A 296 -18.95 11.67 1.36
C PHE A 296 -17.70 12.57 1.25
N GLU A 297 -17.78 13.81 1.74
CA GLU A 297 -16.67 14.77 1.69
C GLU A 297 -15.45 14.29 2.49
N GLU A 298 -15.71 13.68 3.65
CA GLU A 298 -14.65 13.13 4.49
C GLU A 298 -14.03 11.88 3.84
N ILE A 299 -14.82 11.00 3.23
CA ILE A 299 -14.33 9.86 2.44
C ILE A 299 -13.39 10.36 1.34
N GLN A 300 -13.82 11.33 0.54
CA GLN A 300 -13.03 11.91 -0.56
C GLN A 300 -11.69 12.47 -0.07
N ARG A 301 -11.70 13.17 1.06
CA ARG A 301 -10.50 13.72 1.70
C ARG A 301 -9.57 12.64 2.22
N ARG A 302 -10.11 11.59 2.84
CA ARG A 302 -9.33 10.51 3.47
C ARG A 302 -8.73 9.54 2.46
N LEU A 303 -9.31 9.39 1.28
CA LEU A 303 -8.72 8.64 0.16
C LEU A 303 -7.47 9.33 -0.42
N ARG A 304 -7.31 10.65 -0.21
CA ARG A 304 -6.22 11.46 -0.77
C ARG A 304 -5.46 12.19 0.33
N ARG A 305 -5.19 11.48 1.42
CA ARG A 305 -4.51 12.06 2.58
C ARG A 305 -3.11 12.55 2.19
N GLU A 306 -2.75 13.74 2.64
CA GLU A 306 -1.36 14.18 2.63
C GLU A 306 -0.54 13.31 3.61
N ILE A 307 0.45 12.60 3.06
CA ILE A 307 1.32 11.71 3.83
C ILE A 307 2.58 12.45 4.29
N PRO A 308 3.15 12.12 5.46
CA PRO A 308 4.20 12.91 6.10
C PRO A 308 5.60 12.64 5.51
N VAL A 309 5.68 12.16 4.28
CA VAL A 309 6.93 11.86 3.56
C VAL A 309 6.81 12.30 2.10
N PRO A 310 7.91 12.68 1.43
CA PRO A 310 7.88 13.09 0.03
C PRO A 310 7.35 12.01 -0.91
N ILE A 311 6.50 12.41 -1.85
CA ILE A 311 6.06 11.57 -2.98
C ILE A 311 6.82 11.88 -4.28
N GLU A 312 7.51 13.02 -4.34
CA GLU A 312 8.28 13.48 -5.50
C GLU A 312 9.67 13.97 -5.09
N SER A 313 10.61 13.81 -6.02
CA SER A 313 11.94 14.41 -5.92
C SER A 313 11.81 15.93 -6.07
N ASP A 314 12.56 16.70 -5.28
CA ASP A 314 12.61 18.17 -5.35
C ASP A 314 13.84 18.71 -6.11
N ILE A 315 14.49 17.84 -6.88
CA ILE A 315 15.60 18.17 -7.80
C ILE A 315 15.27 17.82 -9.24
#